data_AF-A0A352NBD2-F1
#
_entry.id   AF-A0A352NBD2-F1
#
_cell.length_a   1.000
_cell.length_b   1.000
_cell.length_c   1.000
_cell.angle_alpha   90.00
_cell.angle_beta   90.00
_cell.angle_gamma   90.00
#
_symmetry.space_group_name_H-M   'P 1'
#
loop_
_entity.id
_entity.type
_entity.pdbx_description
1 polymer ?
#
loop_
_entity_poly.entity_id
_entity_poly.type
_entity_poly.pdbx_seq_one_letter_code
_entity_poly.pdbx_strand_id
1 'polypeptide(L)' 'FGEKSLPDADFEKLKEHGVKIEVVPNAGHSMAWENPNGFAQVIKRCL' A
#
# COMPACT_ATOMS: atom_id res chain seq x y z
N PHE A 1 -1.44 -0.15 0.21
CA PHE A 1 -1.56 -0.06 1.68
C PHE A 1 -0.24 0.37 2.28
N GLY A 2 -0.23 1.08 3.42
CA GLY A 2 1.00 1.30 4.17
C GLY A 2 1.35 0.03 4.94
N GLU A 3 2.61 -0.38 4.94
CA GLU A 3 3.09 -1.55 5.67
C GLU A 3 2.67 -1.54 7.16
N LYS A 4 2.73 -0.38 7.81
CA LYS A 4 2.37 -0.19 9.23
C LYS A 4 0.87 -0.16 9.49
N SER A 5 0.06 -0.15 8.42
CA SER A 5 -1.40 -0.27 8.51
C SER A 5 -1.86 -1.73 8.40
N LEU A 6 -0.94 -2.68 8.19
CA LEU A 6 -1.27 -4.10 8.15
C LEU A 6 -1.09 -4.76 9.54
N PRO A 7 -1.89 -5.79 9.89
CA PRO A 7 -2.93 -6.40 9.06
C PRO A 7 -4.20 -5.55 8.94
N ASP A 8 -4.89 -5.65 7.81
CA ASP A 8 -6.14 -4.94 7.52
C ASP A 8 -7.13 -5.88 6.83
N ALA A 9 -8.40 -5.84 7.22
CA ALA A 9 -9.42 -6.76 6.70
C ALA A 9 -9.72 -6.53 5.22
N ASP A 10 -9.63 -5.29 4.74
CA ASP A 10 -9.85 -4.97 3.33
C ASP A 10 -8.65 -5.38 2.48
N PHE A 11 -7.44 -5.37 3.03
CA PHE A 11 -6.26 -5.91 2.34
C PHE A 11 -6.45 -7.38 1.95
N GLU A 12 -6.88 -8.23 2.90
CA GLU A 12 -7.12 -9.64 2.61
C GLU A 12 -8.30 -9.85 1.66
N LYS A 13 -9.42 -9.14 1.86
CA LYS A 13 -10.58 -9.22 0.95
C LYS A 13 -10.22 -8.83 -0.48
N LEU A 14 -9.50 -7.73 -0.68
CA LEU A 14 -9.10 -7.28 -2.02
C LEU A 14 -8.19 -8.31 -2.70
N LYS A 15 -7.31 -8.95 -1.92
CA LYS A 15 -6.42 -10.02 -2.41
C LYS A 15 -7.21 -11.26 -2.83
N GLU A 16 -8.20 -11.67 -2.06
CA GLU A 16 -9.11 -12.78 -2.42
C GLU A 16 -9.88 -12.52 -3.72
N HIS A 17 -10.23 -11.26 -3.99
CA HIS A 17 -10.90 -10.85 -5.23
C HIS A 17 -9.94 -10.66 -6.41
N GLY A 18 -8.65 -10.98 -6.25
CA GLY A 18 -7.65 -10.86 -7.31
C GLY A 18 -7.32 -9.40 -7.69
N VAL A 19 -7.63 -8.44 -6.83
CA VAL A 19 -7.26 -7.03 -7.04
C VAL A 19 -5.74 -6.91 -6.88
N LYS A 20 -5.09 -6.20 -7.81
CA LYS A 20 -3.67 -5.86 -7.66
C LYS A 20 -3.49 -4.89 -6.51
N ILE A 21 -2.74 -5.28 -5.50
CA ILE A 21 -2.43 -4.46 -4.32
C ILE A 21 -0.94 -4.31 -4.20
N GLU A 22 -0.48 -3.07 -3.99
CA GLU A 22 0.90 -2.78 -3.63
C GLU A 22 0.98 -2.24 -2.19
N VAL A 23 2.11 -2.51 -1.54
CA VAL A 23 2.41 -2.05 -0.17
C VAL A 23 3.54 -1.03 -0.19
N VAL A 24 3.33 0.10 0.47
CA VAL A 24 4.33 1.16 0.63
C VAL A 24 5.14 0.85 1.90
N PRO A 25 6.45 0.60 1.79
CA PRO A 25 7.27 0.24 2.94
C PRO A 25 7.40 1.40 3.93
N ASN A 26 7.53 1.08 5.22
CA ASN A 26 7.75 2.02 6.32
C ASN A 26 6.68 3.11 6.51
N ALA A 27 5.49 2.96 5.94
CA ALA A 27 4.40 3.94 6.01
C ALA A 27 3.11 3.34 6.61
N GLY A 28 2.27 4.19 7.23
CA GLY A 28 0.93 3.86 7.71
C GLY A 28 -0.15 4.44 6.79
N HIS A 29 -1.19 5.08 7.35
CA HIS A 29 -2.29 5.64 6.55
C HIS A 29 -1.87 6.84 5.70
N SER A 30 -0.90 7.64 6.17
CA SER A 30 -0.48 8.88 5.52
C SER A 30 0.75 8.66 4.63
N MET A 31 0.70 7.62 3.77
CA MET A 31 1.87 7.14 3.00
C MET A 31 2.59 8.22 2.19
N ALA A 32 1.84 9.13 1.56
CA ALA A 32 2.41 10.20 0.76
C ALA A 32 3.18 11.23 1.60
N TRP A 33 2.86 11.35 2.89
CA TRP A 33 3.56 12.22 3.85
C TRP A 33 4.70 11.47 4.55
N GLU A 34 4.47 10.24 4.97
CA GLU A 34 5.43 9.44 5.74
C GLU A 34 6.58 8.88 4.89
N ASN A 35 6.29 8.47 3.65
CA ASN A 35 7.28 7.98 2.70
C ASN A 35 6.93 8.42 1.25
N PRO A 36 7.14 9.70 0.91
CA PRO A 36 6.78 10.23 -0.41
C PRO A 36 7.46 9.49 -1.57
N ASN A 37 8.75 9.15 -1.40
CA ASN A 37 9.54 8.46 -2.41
C ASN A 37 9.07 7.02 -2.64
N GLY A 38 8.85 6.26 -1.55
CA GLY A 38 8.33 4.89 -1.63
C GLY A 38 6.92 4.86 -2.21
N PHE A 39 6.07 5.82 -1.83
CA PHE A 39 4.74 5.97 -2.40
C PHE A 39 4.79 6.20 -3.91
N ALA A 40 5.61 7.15 -4.39
CA ALA A 40 5.74 7.45 -5.81
C ALA A 40 6.26 6.24 -6.62
N GLN A 41 7.23 5.50 -6.08
CA GLN A 41 7.74 4.28 -6.72
C GLN A 41 6.68 3.19 -6.85
N VAL A 42 5.86 3.00 -5.81
CA VAL A 42 4.75 2.05 -5.83
C VAL A 42 3.71 2.46 -6.87
N ILE A 43 3.32 3.73 -6.92
CA ILE A 43 2.39 4.23 -7.96
C ILE A 43 2.94 3.97 -9.36
N LYS A 44 4.23 4.18 -9.60
CA LYS A 44 4.87 3.87 -10.89
C LYS A 44 4.76 2.39 -11.28
N ARG A 45 4.72 1.46 -10.33
CA ARG A 45 4.53 0.01 -10.60
C ARG A 45 3.07 -0.36 -10.88
N CYS A 46 2.12 0.51 -10.51
CA CYS A 46 0.70 0.31 -10.72
C CYS A 46 0.21 0.81 -12.10
N LEU A 47 0.93 1.75 -12.70
CA LEU A 47 0.74 2.20 -14.08
C LEU A 47 1.20 1.13 -15.08
#